data_AF-A0A540KP23-F1
#
_entry.id   AF-A0A540KP23-F1
#
_cell.length_a   1.000
_cell.length_b   1.000
_cell.length_c   1.000
_cell.angle_alpha   90.00
_cell.angle_beta   90.00
_cell.angle_gamma   90.00
#
_symmetry.space_group_name_H-M   'P 1'
#
loop_
_entity.id
_entity.type
_entity.pdbx_description
1 polymer ?
#
loop_
_entity_poly.entity_id
_entity_poly.type
_entity_poly.pdbx_seq_one_letter_code
_entity_poly.pdbx_strand_id
1 'polypeptide(L)'
;MAMVDETLYSITVLIDELKNEDIKLYLNSIRRISTIARALGEERTKKELIPFLNENNDDDDEVLLAMAKELEVFILYVGGVDHASVLG
;
A
#
# COMPACT_ATOMS: atom_id res chain seq x y z
N MET A 1 -10.55 -21.33 -13.42
CA MET A 1 -10.32 -19.86 -13.50
C MET A 1 -10.85 -19.09 -12.28
N ALA A 2 -11.02 -19.70 -11.09
CA ALA A 2 -11.61 -19.01 -9.92
C ALA A 2 -10.59 -18.20 -9.08
N MET A 3 -9.31 -18.60 -9.03
CA MET A 3 -8.33 -18.01 -8.12
C MET A 3 -7.91 -16.58 -8.48
N VAL A 4 -7.96 -16.21 -9.77
CA VAL A 4 -7.59 -14.86 -10.25
C VAL A 4 -8.65 -13.84 -9.86
N ASP A 5 -9.93 -14.24 -9.86
CA ASP A 5 -11.07 -13.37 -9.58
C ASP A 5 -11.17 -13.02 -8.08
N GLU A 6 -10.99 -14.02 -7.20
CA GLU A 6 -10.93 -13.78 -5.74
C GLU A 6 -9.78 -12.88 -5.30
N THR A 7 -8.62 -13.02 -5.95
CA THR A 7 -7.45 -12.18 -5.67
C THR A 7 -7.71 -10.75 -6.12
N LEU A 8 -8.28 -10.54 -7.30
CA LEU A 8 -8.65 -9.21 -7.81
C LEU A 8 -9.72 -8.55 -6.93
N TYR A 9 -10.76 -9.30 -6.53
CA TYR A 9 -11.80 -8.79 -5.64
C TYR A 9 -11.23 -8.36 -4.28
N SER A 10 -10.32 -9.15 -3.71
CA SER A 10 -9.67 -8.82 -2.44
C SER A 10 -8.81 -7.55 -2.53
N ILE A 11 -8.18 -7.32 -3.69
CA ILE A 11 -7.41 -6.09 -3.95
C ILE A 11 -8.34 -4.89 -4.12
N THR A 12 -9.44 -5.03 -4.87
CA THR A 12 -10.39 -3.94 -5.07
C THR A 12 -10.96 -3.45 -3.75
N VAL A 13 -11.38 -4.36 -2.86
CA VAL A 13 -11.85 -4.01 -1.52
C VAL A 13 -10.76 -3.28 -0.72
N LEU A 14 -9.52 -3.79 -0.73
CA LEU A 14 -8.39 -3.16 -0.04
C LEU A 14 -8.06 -1.75 -0.58
N ILE A 15 -8.18 -1.54 -1.88
CA ILE A 15 -7.98 -0.22 -2.50
C ILE A 15 -9.13 0.74 -2.14
N ASP A 16 -10.36 0.25 -2.06
CA ASP A 16 -11.50 1.06 -1.64
C ASP A 16 -11.43 1.41 -0.15
N GLU A 17 -10.93 0.51 0.69
CA GLU A 17 -10.65 0.79 2.11
C GLU A 17 -9.53 1.84 2.27
N LEU A 18 -8.50 1.82 1.41
CA LEU A 18 -7.44 2.84 1.37
C LEU A 18 -7.94 4.25 1.00
N LYS A 19 -9.07 4.35 0.29
CA LYS A 19 -9.70 5.62 -0.09
C LYS A 19 -10.71 6.12 0.94
N ASN A 20 -10.89 5.40 2.04
CA ASN A 20 -11.92 5.70 3.02
C ASN A 20 -11.46 6.81 3.98
N GLU A 21 -12.36 7.73 4.31
CA GLU A 21 -12.09 8.84 5.24
C GLU A 21 -12.04 8.37 6.72
N ASP A 22 -12.45 7.14 7.02
CA ASP A 22 -12.31 6.57 8.37
C ASP A 22 -10.86 6.13 8.63
N ILE A 23 -10.19 6.85 9.53
CA ILE A 23 -8.80 6.59 9.94
C ILE A 23 -8.55 5.14 10.38
N LYS A 24 -9.54 4.44 10.96
CA LYS A 24 -9.39 3.04 11.37
C LYS A 24 -9.35 2.10 10.17
N LEU A 25 -10.15 2.39 9.14
CA LEU A 25 -10.12 1.64 7.89
C LEU A 25 -8.84 1.92 7.11
N TYR A 26 -8.40 3.18 7.09
CA TYR A 26 -7.12 3.57 6.50
C TYR A 26 -5.93 2.84 7.17
N LEU A 27 -5.85 2.86 8.51
CA LEU A 27 -4.83 2.15 9.29
C LEU A 27 -4.84 0.64 9.05
N ASN A 28 -6.03 0.03 8.99
CA ASN A 28 -6.15 -1.40 8.67
C ASN A 28 -5.64 -1.73 7.27
N SER A 29 -5.84 -0.80 6.33
CA SER A 29 -5.39 -0.96 4.95
C SER A 29 -3.88 -0.78 4.81
N ILE A 30 -3.29 0.19 5.52
CA ILE A 30 -1.83 0.37 5.61
C ILE A 30 -1.18 -0.93 6.10
N ARG A 31 -1.69 -1.55 7.17
CA ARG A 31 -1.17 -2.83 7.67
C ARG A 31 -1.26 -3.99 6.67
N ARG A 32 -2.02 -3.83 5.57
CA ARG A 32 -2.19 -4.82 4.51
C ARG A 32 -1.59 -4.35 3.18
N ILE A 33 -0.90 -3.21 3.16
CA ILE A 33 -0.46 -2.56 1.93
C ILE A 33 0.56 -3.37 1.15
N SER A 34 1.33 -4.20 1.83
CA SER A 34 2.28 -5.15 1.24
C SER A 34 1.58 -6.26 0.45
N THR A 35 0.35 -6.62 0.82
CA THR A 35 -0.49 -7.52 0.02
C THR A 35 -0.97 -6.85 -1.27
N ILE A 36 -1.34 -5.57 -1.19
CA ILE A 36 -1.76 -4.75 -2.34
C ILE A 36 -0.58 -4.60 -3.31
N ALA A 37 0.59 -4.21 -2.81
CA ALA A 37 1.79 -4.01 -3.62
C ALA A 37 2.26 -5.29 -4.31
N ARG A 38 2.25 -6.43 -3.59
CA ARG A 38 2.55 -7.75 -4.18
C ARG A 38 1.64 -8.07 -5.35
N ALA A 39 0.36 -7.72 -5.25
CA ALA A 39 -0.61 -8.06 -6.28
C ALA A 39 -0.65 -7.06 -7.44
N LEU A 40 -0.35 -5.77 -7.17
CA LEU A 40 -0.16 -4.74 -8.19
C LEU A 40 1.14 -4.94 -8.98
N GLY A 41 2.17 -5.50 -8.35
CA GLY A 41 3.51 -5.60 -8.88
C GLY A 41 4.31 -4.31 -8.68
N GLU A 42 5.61 -4.40 -8.89
CA GLU A 42 6.57 -3.32 -8.60
C GLU A 42 6.30 -2.02 -9.39
N GLU A 43 5.96 -2.14 -10.67
CA GLU A 43 5.78 -0.98 -11.55
C GLU A 43 4.58 -0.13 -11.13
N ARG A 44 3.45 -0.78 -10.83
CA ARG A 44 2.23 -0.10 -10.39
C ARG A 44 2.37 0.37 -8.95
N THR A 45 3.08 -0.37 -8.11
CA THR A 45 3.38 0.06 -6.73
C THR A 45 4.13 1.40 -6.74
N LYS A 46 5.17 1.53 -7.56
CA LYS A 46 5.94 2.78 -7.68
C LYS A 46 5.15 3.93 -8.31
N LYS A 47 4.37 3.65 -9.37
CA LYS A 47 3.71 4.68 -10.19
C LYS A 47 2.33 5.10 -9.69
N GLU A 48 1.65 4.24 -8.93
CA GLU A 48 0.28 4.47 -8.48
C GLU A 48 0.19 4.43 -6.95
N LEU A 49 0.62 3.33 -6.31
CA LEU A 49 0.38 3.12 -4.88
C LEU A 49 1.17 4.08 -3.99
N ILE A 50 2.46 4.29 -4.28
CA ILE A 50 3.32 5.20 -3.49
C ILE A 50 2.86 6.65 -3.61
N PRO A 51 2.63 7.21 -4.81
CA PRO A 51 2.05 8.55 -4.94
C PRO A 51 0.71 8.68 -4.21
N PHE A 52 -0.16 7.66 -4.32
CA PHE A 52 -1.43 7.65 -3.61
C PHE A 52 -1.25 7.75 -2.09
N LEU A 53 -0.32 6.98 -1.51
CA LEU A 53 -0.04 7.04 -0.07
C LEU A 53 0.55 8.37 0.36
N ASN A 54 1.43 8.96 -0.44
CA ASN A 54 2.01 10.26 -0.14
C ASN A 54 0.97 11.39 -0.22
N GLU A 55 0.02 11.30 -1.15
CA GLU A 55 -1.09 12.27 -1.29
C GLU A 55 -2.15 12.12 -0.19
N ASN A 56 -2.37 10.90 0.31
CA ASN A 56 -3.34 10.59 1.37
C ASN A 56 -2.67 10.41 2.73
N ASN A 57 -1.42 10.85 2.88
CA ASN A 57 -0.73 10.78 4.17
C ASN A 57 -1.37 11.78 5.13
N ASP A 58 -2.15 11.27 6.09
CA ASP A 58 -2.67 12.07 7.19
C ASP A 58 -1.50 12.37 8.14
N ASP A 59 -1.32 13.63 8.55
CA ASP A 59 -0.26 14.07 9.49
C ASP A 59 -0.51 13.55 10.93
N ASP A 60 -1.28 12.47 11.09
CA ASP A 60 -1.55 11.80 12.34
C ASP A 60 -0.40 10.86 12.71
N ASP A 61 0.12 11.01 13.92
CA ASP A 61 1.26 10.24 14.42
C ASP A 61 1.05 8.71 14.34
N GLU A 62 -0.19 8.22 14.52
CA GLU A 62 -0.49 6.79 14.47
C GLU A 62 -0.39 6.24 13.04
N VAL A 63 -0.84 7.05 12.07
CA VAL A 63 -0.76 6.75 10.64
C VAL A 63 0.69 6.74 10.18
N LEU A 64 1.45 7.79 10.51
CA LEU A 64 2.86 7.91 10.17
C LEU A 64 3.68 6.74 10.72
N LEU A 65 3.43 6.35 11.97
CA LEU A 65 4.12 5.21 12.59
C LEU A 65 3.78 3.88 11.89
N ALA A 66 2.51 3.67 11.55
CA ALA A 66 2.08 2.47 10.83
C ALA A 66 2.70 2.42 9.42
N MET A 67 2.71 3.54 8.70
CA MET A 67 3.31 3.64 7.37
C MET A 67 4.81 3.38 7.41
N ALA A 68 5.56 4.04 8.31
CA ALA A 68 7.00 3.83 8.43
C ALA A 68 7.36 2.36 8.65
N LYS A 69 6.58 1.65 9.47
CA LYS A 69 6.80 0.23 9.75
C LYS A 69 6.52 -0.67 8.55
N GLU A 70 5.47 -0.38 7.78
CA GLU A 70 5.16 -1.13 6.57
C GLU A 70 6.11 -0.81 5.42
N LEU A 71 6.59 0.44 5.34
CA LEU A 71 7.54 0.89 4.32
C LEU A 71 8.94 0.26 4.49
N GLU A 72 9.33 -0.11 5.72
CA GLU A 72 10.60 -0.81 6.00
C GLU A 72 10.73 -2.14 5.22
N VAL A 73 9.64 -2.90 5.12
CA VAL A 73 9.61 -4.17 4.37
C VAL A 73 9.22 -3.99 2.89
N PHE A 74 8.96 -2.76 2.48
CA PHE A 74 8.38 -2.45 1.17
C PHE A 74 9.39 -2.35 0.03
N ILE A 75 10.67 -2.33 0.38
CA ILE A 75 11.80 -2.37 -0.55
C ILE A 75 11.66 -3.55 -1.54
N LEU A 76 11.17 -4.70 -1.06
CA LEU A 76 10.94 -5.89 -1.88
C LEU A 76 9.81 -5.71 -2.91
N TYR A 77 8.87 -4.80 -2.66
CA TYR A 77 7.72 -4.54 -3.54
C TYR A 77 7.94 -3.39 -4.52
N VAL A 78 9.06 -2.67 -4.44
CA VAL A 78 9.43 -1.62 -5.41
C VAL A 78 10.52 -2.04 -6.38
N GLY A 79 10.99 -3.29 -6.31
CA GLY A 79 12.07 -3.81 -7.14
C GLY A 79 13.44 -3.85 -6.45
N GLY A 80 13.46 -3.81 -5.12
CA GLY A 80 14.68 -3.93 -4.32
C GLY A 80 15.31 -2.60 -3.92
N VAL A 81 16.49 -2.68 -3.31
CA VAL A 81 17.20 -1.52 -2.72
C VAL A 81 17.53 -0.43 -3.74
N ASP A 82 17.73 -0.81 -5.01
CA ASP A 82 18.01 0.13 -6.10
C ASP A 82 16.84 1.09 -6.36
N HIS A 83 15.63 0.71 -5.93
CA HIS A 83 14.41 1.51 -6.05
C HIS A 83 13.90 2.02 -4.70
N ALA A 84 14.63 1.84 -3.60
CA ALA A 84 14.17 2.27 -2.27
C ALA A 84 14.04 3.80 -2.15
N SER A 85 14.70 4.58 -3.01
CA SER A 85 14.62 6.05 -3.02
C SER A 85 13.23 6.60 -3.31
N VAL A 86 12.31 5.80 -3.85
CA VAL A 86 10.91 6.20 -4.07
C VAL A 86 10.06 6.13 -2.79
N LEU A 87 10.58 5.54 -1.72
CA LEU A 87 9.88 5.35 -0.43
C LEU A 87 10.20 6.46 0.59
N GLY A 88 11.04 7.45 0.25
CA GLY A 88 11.54 8.47 1.17
C GLY A 88 11.41 9.89 0.64
#